data_AF-A0A952PBW2-F1
#
_entry.id   AF-A0A952PBW2-F1
#
_cell.length_a   1.000
_cell.length_b   1.000
_cell.length_c   1.000
_cell.angle_alpha   90.00
_cell.angle_beta   90.00
_cell.angle_gamma   90.00
#
_symmetry.space_group_name_H-M   'P 1'
#
loop_
_entity.id
_entity.type
_entity.pdbx_description
1 polymer ?
#
loop_
_entity_poly.entity_id
_entity_poly.type
_entity_poly.pdbx_seq_one_letter_code
_entity_poly.pdbx_strand_id
1 'polypeptide(L)'
;MDYRRFNIAELSRETKTGRTTLHEWIRNGWLEHVQIVGSRKKYSIDGFLKAEKIALTEATRQEAIEMAGHIKNTSKNDYSSFTGNRKVRTIPDEWFDNLDTIIALEDQKKTLAAKSTKNHGKRITNNFSQK
;
A
#
# COMPACT_ATOMS: atom_id res chain seq x y z
N MET A 1 -1.11 -27.75 0.25
CA MET A 1 -1.98 -27.20 1.31
C MET A 1 -1.56 -27.84 2.62
N ASP A 2 -1.06 -27.05 3.57
CA ASP A 2 -0.63 -27.57 4.88
C ASP A 2 -1.84 -27.59 5.82
N TYR A 3 -2.28 -28.80 6.21
CA TYR A 3 -3.44 -29.00 7.06
C TYR A 3 -3.10 -28.98 8.57
N ARG A 4 -1.84 -28.72 8.92
CA ARG A 4 -1.40 -28.69 10.30
C ARG A 4 -2.10 -27.58 11.09
N ARG A 5 -2.53 -27.93 12.30
CA ARG A 5 -3.30 -27.05 13.19
C ARG A 5 -2.52 -26.84 14.48
N PHE A 6 -2.10 -25.61 14.69
CA PHE A 6 -1.21 -25.23 15.77
C PHE A 6 -1.96 -24.52 16.88
N ASN A 7 -1.56 -24.74 18.13
CA ASN A 7 -1.87 -23.82 19.21
C ASN A 7 -0.94 -22.59 19.14
N ILE A 8 -1.20 -21.54 19.94
CA ILE A 8 -0.39 -20.31 19.87
C ILE A 8 1.09 -20.52 20.22
N ALA A 9 1.40 -21.41 21.16
CA ALA A 9 2.77 -21.71 21.53
C ALA A 9 3.50 -22.47 20.40
N GLU A 10 2.82 -23.39 19.71
CA GLU A 10 3.34 -24.10 18.54
C GLU A 10 3.50 -23.15 17.35
N LEU A 11 2.49 -22.32 17.07
CA LEU A 11 2.52 -21.34 15.98
C LEU A 11 3.69 -20.36 16.17
N SER A 12 3.90 -19.86 17.39
CA SER A 12 5.02 -18.99 17.74
C SER A 12 6.38 -19.63 17.45
N ARG A 13 6.52 -20.95 17.68
CA ARG A 13 7.77 -21.67 17.37
C ARG A 13 7.97 -21.85 15.87
N GLU A 14 6.90 -22.18 15.15
CA GLU A 14 6.95 -22.42 13.70
C GLU A 14 7.24 -21.12 12.93
N THR A 15 6.58 -20.03 13.29
CA THR A 15 6.68 -18.74 12.58
C THR A 15 7.77 -17.82 13.14
N LYS A 16 8.42 -18.22 14.24
CA LYS A 16 9.38 -17.39 15.00
C LYS A 16 8.80 -16.03 15.43
N THR A 17 7.47 -15.93 15.53
CA THR A 17 6.77 -14.71 15.98
C THR A 17 6.56 -14.78 17.49
N GLY A 18 6.73 -13.65 18.17
CA GLY A 18 6.46 -13.54 19.60
C GLY A 18 4.99 -13.86 19.94
N ARG A 19 4.76 -14.56 21.06
CA ARG A 19 3.40 -14.90 21.50
C ARG A 19 2.55 -13.66 21.78
N THR A 20 3.17 -12.60 22.30
CA THR A 20 2.50 -11.32 22.57
C THR A 20 1.91 -10.74 21.28
N THR A 21 2.71 -10.66 20.22
CA THR A 21 2.28 -10.20 18.90
C THR A 21 1.15 -11.06 18.33
N LEU A 22 1.23 -12.39 18.46
CA LEU A 22 0.14 -13.28 18.03
C LEU A 22 -1.15 -13.03 18.82
N HIS A 23 -1.05 -12.75 20.12
CA HIS A 23 -2.22 -12.38 20.94
C HIS A 23 -2.80 -11.02 20.56
N GLU A 24 -1.97 -10.04 20.22
CA GLU A 24 -2.42 -8.75 19.67
C GLU A 24 -3.17 -8.94 18.36
N TRP A 25 -2.64 -9.77 17.45
CA TRP A 25 -3.32 -10.07 16.18
C TRP A 25 -4.66 -10.76 16.39
N ILE A 26 -4.80 -11.61 17.41
CA ILE A 26 -6.09 -12.20 17.79
C ILE A 26 -7.05 -11.13 18.33
N ARG A 27 -6.57 -10.22 19.18
CA ARG A 27 -7.39 -9.14 19.74
C ARG A 27 -7.88 -8.17 18.67
N ASN A 28 -7.03 -7.88 17.69
CA ASN A 28 -7.34 -7.02 16.56
C ASN A 28 -8.18 -7.73 15.49
N GLY A 29 -8.44 -9.03 15.65
CA GLY A 29 -9.22 -9.83 14.70
C GLY A 29 -8.48 -10.18 13.41
N TRP A 30 -7.17 -9.94 13.33
CA TRP A 30 -6.37 -10.27 12.13
C TRP A 30 -6.06 -11.76 12.04
N LEU A 31 -5.87 -12.42 13.19
CA LEU A 31 -5.59 -13.85 13.27
C LEU A 31 -6.80 -14.61 13.84
N GLU A 32 -7.49 -15.31 12.96
CA GLU A 32 -8.66 -16.12 13.30
C GLU A 32 -8.30 -17.58 13.57
N HIS A 33 -9.07 -18.21 14.44
CA HIS A 33 -8.93 -19.63 14.73
C HIS A 33 -9.71 -20.45 13.70
N VAL A 34 -9.10 -21.51 13.19
CA VAL A 34 -9.70 -22.40 12.19
C VAL A 34 -10.54 -23.49 12.87
N GLN A 35 -10.20 -23.85 14.11
CA GLN A 35 -10.91 -24.88 14.85
C GLN A 35 -10.84 -24.61 16.35
N ILE A 36 -11.87 -25.08 17.06
CA ILE A 36 -11.87 -25.21 18.50
C ILE A 36 -11.85 -26.71 18.84
N VAL A 37 -10.87 -27.14 19.64
CA VAL A 37 -10.77 -28.52 20.16
C VAL A 37 -10.88 -28.45 21.68
N GLY A 38 -12.04 -28.81 22.21
CA GLY A 38 -12.39 -28.57 23.61
C GLY A 38 -12.40 -27.08 23.93
N SER A 39 -11.55 -26.64 24.86
CA SER A 39 -11.34 -25.21 25.17
C SER A 39 -10.20 -24.55 24.39
N ARG A 40 -9.47 -25.32 23.56
CA ARG A 40 -8.25 -24.83 22.89
C ARG A 40 -8.56 -24.39 21.46
N LYS A 41 -8.25 -23.13 21.16
CA LYS A 41 -8.28 -22.58 19.79
C LYS A 41 -7.07 -23.05 19.00
N LYS A 42 -7.29 -23.37 17.73
CA LYS A 42 -6.30 -23.85 16.78
C LYS A 42 -6.21 -22.93 15.56
N TYR A 43 -5.01 -22.75 15.05
CA TYR A 43 -4.66 -21.80 14.01
C TYR A 43 -3.91 -22.53 12.89
N SER A 44 -4.03 -22.04 11.66
CA SER A 44 -3.26 -22.54 10.51
C SER A 44 -2.17 -21.55 10.11
N ILE A 45 -1.16 -22.05 9.41
CA ILE A 45 -0.11 -21.21 8.83
C ILE A 45 -0.69 -20.25 7.78
N ASP A 46 -1.66 -20.70 6.98
CA ASP A 46 -2.34 -19.83 6.02
C ASP A 46 -3.06 -18.65 6.71
N GLY A 47 -3.68 -18.90 7.86
CA GLY A 47 -4.30 -17.86 8.68
C GLY A 47 -3.26 -16.86 9.21
N PHE A 48 -2.11 -17.37 9.65
CA PHE A 48 -0.98 -16.54 10.06
C PHE A 48 -0.48 -15.64 8.92
N LEU A 49 -0.25 -16.17 7.72
CA LEU A 49 0.25 -15.39 6.58
C LEU A 49 -0.74 -14.31 6.13
N LYS A 50 -2.05 -14.56 6.25
CA LYS A 50 -3.07 -13.53 6.01
C LYS A 50 -3.01 -12.44 7.07
N ALA A 51 -2.92 -12.83 8.35
CA ALA A 51 -2.80 -11.89 9.46
C ALA A 51 -1.54 -11.02 9.34
N GLU A 52 -0.43 -11.61 8.93
CA GLU A 52 0.85 -10.91 8.72
C GLU A 52 0.74 -9.83 7.63
N LYS A 53 0.12 -10.15 6.50
CA LYS A 53 -0.11 -9.16 5.43
C LYS A 53 -0.98 -7.99 5.90
N ILE A 54 -2.02 -8.28 6.69
CA ILE A 54 -2.89 -7.25 7.25
C ILE A 54 -2.11 -6.39 8.24
N ALA A 55 -1.36 -7.01 9.16
CA ALA A 55 -0.54 -6.30 10.15
C ALA A 55 0.48 -5.37 9.48
N LEU A 56 1.14 -5.81 8.40
CA LEU A 56 2.06 -4.98 7.61
C LEU A 56 1.34 -3.81 6.91
N THR A 57 0.11 -4.04 6.42
CA THR A 57 -0.69 -3.00 5.77
C THR A 57 -1.16 -1.96 6.79
N GLU A 58 -1.57 -2.38 7.98
CA GLU A 58 -1.99 -1.48 9.06
C GLU A 58 -0.80 -0.68 9.62
N ALA A 59 0.38 -1.30 9.76
CA ALA A 59 1.59 -0.59 10.16
C ALA A 59 1.97 0.52 9.17
N THR A 60 1.98 0.22 7.87
CA THR A 60 2.29 1.22 6.83
C THR A 60 1.22 2.31 6.74
N ARG A 61 -0.05 1.97 6.97
CA ARG A 61 -1.14 2.95 7.07
C ARG A 61 -0.95 3.89 8.27
N GLN A 62 -0.58 3.35 9.43
CA GLN A 62 -0.35 4.14 10.63
C GLN A 62 0.82 5.12 10.45
N GLU A 63 1.94 4.66 9.88
CA GLU A 63 3.08 5.51 9.53
C GLU A 63 2.68 6.64 8.56
N ALA A 64 1.85 6.34 7.55
CA ALA A 64 1.35 7.35 6.63
C ALA A 64 0.44 8.39 7.30
N ILE A 65 -0.38 7.98 8.28
CA ILE A 65 -1.24 8.88 9.06
C ILE A 65 -0.38 9.81 9.95
N GLU A 66 0.64 9.28 10.61
CA GLU A 66 1.56 10.06 11.44
C GLU A 66 2.34 11.09 10.62
N MET A 67 2.84 10.69 9.44
CA MET A 67 3.48 11.61 8.49
C MET A 67 2.52 12.68 7.97
N ALA A 68 1.28 12.33 7.66
CA ALA A 68 0.26 13.29 7.22
C ALA A 68 -0.19 14.25 8.34
N GLY A 69 -0.20 13.78 9.60
CA GLY A 69 -0.46 14.59 10.78
C GLY A 69 0.61 15.66 11.01
N HIS A 70 1.88 15.33 10.78
CA HIS A 70 2.97 16.30 10.84
C HIS A 70 2.87 17.39 9.78
N ILE A 71 2.44 17.08 8.56
CA ILE A 71 2.28 18.07 7.48
C ILE A 71 1.15 19.07 7.77
N LYS A 72 0.06 18.64 8.44
CA LYS A 72 -1.06 19.56 8.77
C LYS A 72 -0.71 20.55 9.89
N ASN A 73 0.19 20.20 10.79
CA ASN A 73 0.59 21.08 11.89
C ASN A 73 1.68 22.10 11.52
N THR A 74 2.49 21.83 10.47
CA THR A 74 3.42 22.83 9.93
C THR A 74 2.74 23.83 8.98
N SER A 75 1.54 23.53 8.50
CA SER A 75 0.86 24.36 7.49
C SER A 75 0.10 25.59 8.05
N LYS A 76 -0.16 25.70 9.36
CA LYS A 76 -1.00 26.80 9.89
C LYS A 76 -0.30 27.84 10.76
N ASN A 77 0.90 27.59 11.28
CA ASN A 77 1.55 28.53 12.21
C ASN A 77 2.90 29.11 11.77
N ASP A 78 3.52 28.65 10.68
CA ASP A 78 4.94 28.98 10.42
C ASP A 78 5.22 29.81 9.14
N TYR A 79 4.22 30.51 8.59
CA TYR A 79 4.44 31.45 7.48
C TYR A 79 4.33 32.94 7.86
N SER A 80 4.16 33.29 9.14
CA SER A 80 4.00 34.70 9.55
C SER A 80 5.07 35.26 10.49
N SER A 81 6.25 34.63 10.62
CA SER A 81 7.27 35.13 11.58
C SER A 81 8.73 35.01 11.12
N PHE A 82 8.99 35.09 9.80
CA PHE A 82 10.36 35.24 9.29
C PHE A 82 10.61 36.62 8.67
N THR A 83 10.34 37.68 9.42
CA THR A 83 10.94 39.01 9.15
C THR A 83 12.22 39.12 9.96
N GLY A 84 13.32 38.63 9.39
CA GLY A 84 14.63 38.71 10.03
C GLY A 84 15.76 38.27 9.11
N ASN A 85 16.23 39.21 8.26
CA ASN A 85 17.56 39.22 7.66
C ASN A 85 18.14 37.88 7.18
N ARG A 86 17.67 37.36 6.04
CA ARG A 86 18.40 36.34 5.28
C ARG A 86 18.59 36.82 3.85
N LYS A 87 19.86 36.96 3.44
CA LYS A 87 20.25 37.27 2.07
C LYS A 87 19.48 36.36 1.11
N VAL A 88 18.61 36.95 0.31
CA VAL A 88 17.83 36.26 -0.72
C VAL A 88 18.83 35.67 -1.71
N ARG A 89 18.94 34.34 -1.74
CA ARG A 89 19.54 33.67 -2.90
C ARG A 89 18.49 33.74 -4.00
N THR A 90 18.68 34.63 -4.95
CA THR A 90 17.85 34.72 -6.15
C THR A 90 17.96 33.38 -6.88
N ILE A 91 16.85 32.65 -6.97
CA ILE A 91 16.77 31.45 -7.80
C ILE A 91 16.79 31.95 -9.25
N PRO A 92 17.69 31.46 -10.11
CA PRO A 92 17.73 31.87 -11.52
C PRO A 92 16.43 31.48 -12.22
N ASP A 93 15.88 32.36 -13.07
CA ASP A 93 14.61 32.13 -13.77
C ASP A 93 14.63 30.84 -14.62
N GLU A 94 15.82 30.43 -15.08
CA GLU A 94 16.08 29.19 -15.84
C GLU A 94 15.66 27.90 -15.11
N TRP A 95 15.43 27.95 -13.79
CA TRP A 95 14.97 26.80 -13.01
C TRP A 95 13.50 26.45 -13.26
N PHE A 96 12.71 27.39 -13.75
CA PHE A 96 11.26 27.21 -13.96
C PHE A 96 10.89 26.81 -15.39
N ASP A 97 11.81 26.95 -16.35
CA ASP A 97 11.56 26.66 -17.78
C ASP A 97 11.30 25.17 -18.09
N ASN A 98 11.59 24.27 -17.15
CA ASN A 98 11.42 22.83 -17.35
C ASN A 98 10.11 22.25 -16.80
N LEU A 99 9.26 23.04 -16.15
CA LEU A 99 8.00 22.54 -15.57
C LEU A 99 6.92 22.30 -16.63
N ASP A 100 6.80 23.18 -17.62
CA ASP A 100 5.83 23.02 -18.72
C ASP A 100 6.14 21.79 -19.58
N THR A 101 7.43 21.48 -19.75
CA THR A 101 7.93 20.30 -20.50
C THR A 101 7.58 18.99 -19.79
N ILE A 102 7.64 18.95 -18.46
CA ILE A 102 7.30 17.76 -17.66
C ILE A 102 5.80 17.46 -17.73
N ILE A 103 4.96 18.50 -17.64
CA ILE A 103 3.49 18.36 -17.72
C ILE A 103 3.08 17.88 -19.13
N ALA A 104 3.71 18.40 -20.19
CA ALA A 104 3.45 17.98 -21.56
C ALA A 104 3.83 16.51 -21.84
N LEU A 105 4.89 16.00 -21.20
CA LEU A 105 5.32 14.59 -21.33
C LEU A 105 4.38 13.60 -20.63
N GLU A 106 3.70 14.02 -19.56
CA GLU A 106 2.71 13.19 -18.86
C GLU A 106 1.41 12.99 -19.66
N ASP A 107 0.96 14.02 -20.37
CA ASP A 107 -0.23 13.93 -21.22
C ASP A 107 -0.01 13.10 -22.50
N GLN A 108 1.21 13.11 -23.05
CA GLN A 108 1.57 12.22 -24.16
C GLN A 108 1.57 10.73 -23.77
N LYS A 109 1.96 10.40 -22.54
CA LYS A 109 1.92 9.00 -22.05
C LYS A 109 0.49 8.48 -21.90
N LYS A 110 -0.43 9.32 -21.43
CA LYS A 110 -1.86 8.95 -21.29
C LYS A 110 -2.54 8.71 -22.63
N THR A 111 -2.21 9.51 -23.65
CA THR A 111 -2.81 9.37 -24.99
C THR A 111 -2.29 8.16 -25.78
N LEU A 112 -1.04 7.75 -25.57
CA LEU A 112 -0.49 6.50 -26.13
C LEU A 112 -1.15 5.25 -25.53
N ALA A 113 -1.42 5.24 -24.22
CA ALA A 113 -2.13 4.14 -23.56
C ALA A 113 -3.58 3.99 -24.07
N ALA A 114 -4.27 5.10 -24.35
CA ALA A 114 -5.64 5.09 -24.88
C ALA A 114 -5.74 4.65 -26.36
N LYS A 115 -4.66 4.80 -27.15
CA LYS A 115 -4.61 4.31 -28.54
C LYS A 115 -4.33 2.81 -28.64
N SER A 116 -3.63 2.24 -27.67
CA SER A 116 -3.30 0.79 -27.63
C SER A 116 -4.54 -0.09 -27.47
N THR A 117 -5.55 0.34 -26.69
CA THR A 117 -6.77 -0.44 -26.44
C THR A 117 -7.79 -0.44 -27.57
N LYS A 118 -7.72 0.49 -28.53
CA LYS A 118 -8.65 0.54 -29.69
C LYS A 118 -8.29 -0.42 -30.84
N ASN A 119 -7.06 -0.91 -30.91
CA ASN A 119 -6.63 -1.82 -32.00
C ASN A 119 -6.86 -3.30 -31.71
N HIS A 120 -7.36 -3.68 -30.53
CA HIS A 120 -7.63 -5.07 -30.19
C HIS A 120 -9.08 -5.53 -30.48
N GLY A 121 -9.95 -4.63 -30.93
CA GLY A 121 -11.37 -4.92 -31.20
C GLY A 121 -11.77 -5.11 -32.67
N LYS A 122 -10.83 -5.05 -33.62
CA LYS A 122 -11.11 -5.11 -35.07
C LYS A 122 -10.37 -6.25 -35.76
N ARG A 123 -10.52 -7.48 -35.28
CA ARG A 123 -10.01 -8.65 -36.01
C ARG A 123 -10.75 -9.96 -35.73
N ILE A 124 -12.08 -9.91 -35.62
CA ILE A 124 -12.91 -11.12 -35.72
C ILE A 124 -14.21 -10.76 -36.43
N THR A 125 -14.21 -10.86 -37.76
CA THR A 125 -15.38 -11.16 -38.60
C THR A 125 -14.88 -11.10 -40.04
N ASN A 126 -14.59 -12.27 -40.59
CA ASN A 126 -14.84 -12.65 -41.99
C ASN A 126 -14.13 -13.97 -42.25
N ASN A 127 -14.90 -15.05 -42.23
CA ASN A 127 -14.94 -16.08 -43.27
C ASN A 127 -15.77 -17.25 -42.78
N PHE A 128 -17.09 -17.15 -42.94
CA PHE A 128 -17.96 -18.34 -42.99
C PHE A 128 -19.20 -18.04 -43.83
N SER A 129 -19.02 -17.91 -45.15
CA SER A 129 -20.08 -18.16 -46.12
C SER A 129 -19.51 -18.13 -47.54
N GLN A 130 -19.19 -19.30 -48.10
CA GLN A 130 -19.37 -19.72 -49.51
C GLN A 130 -19.28 -21.26 -49.47
N LYS A 131 -20.43 -21.92 -49.48
CA LYS A 131 -21.04 -22.62 -50.63
C LYS A 131 -20.29 -23.89 -51.05
#